data_AF-A0A7J2U3F5-F1
#
_entry.id   AF-A0A7J2U3F5-F1
#
_cell.length_a   1.000
_cell.length_b   1.000
_cell.length_c   1.000
_cell.angle_alpha   90.00
_cell.angle_beta   90.00
_cell.angle_gamma   90.00
#
_symmetry.space_group_name_H-M   'P 1'
#
loop_
_entity.id
_entity.type
_entity.pdbx_description
1 polymer ?
#
loop_
_entity_poly.entity_id
_entity_poly.type
_entity_poly.pdbx_seq_one_letter_code
_entity_poly.pdbx_strand_id
1 'polypeptide(L)'
;MVTARARFLIKRLEEKYGLVGRVAGRYIAAGLSVELMHPTRYGAIHIIARGGGKVFAIEVVDKPEKLSLDVIKTFAEKVKLVKASPILVLYSNNVKLPDELYKFCIENGVKIRVIRSREVIA
;
A
#
# COMPACT_ATOMS: atom_id res chain seq x y z
N MET A 1 -11.94 -3.54 -18.46
CA MET A 1 -11.23 -4.80 -18.79
C MET A 1 -9.73 -4.57 -18.57
N VAL A 2 -9.03 -5.44 -17.83
CA VAL A 2 -7.56 -5.33 -17.66
C VAL A 2 -6.87 -5.87 -18.91
N THR A 3 -5.91 -5.14 -19.46
CA THR A 3 -5.21 -5.56 -20.69
C THR A 3 -4.32 -6.78 -20.45
N ALA A 4 -4.03 -7.55 -21.51
CA ALA A 4 -3.13 -8.71 -21.41
C ALA A 4 -1.74 -8.32 -20.88
N ARG A 5 -1.22 -7.17 -21.33
CA ARG A 5 0.04 -6.60 -20.85
C ARG A 5 0.01 -6.28 -19.35
N ALA A 6 -1.07 -5.67 -18.87
CA ALA A 6 -1.24 -5.37 -17.45
C ALA A 6 -1.32 -6.66 -16.63
N ARG A 7 -2.06 -7.69 -17.08
CA ARG A 7 -2.11 -9.00 -16.40
C ARG A 7 -0.73 -9.65 -16.28
N PHE A 8 0.06 -9.63 -17.36
CA PHE A 8 1.43 -10.14 -17.34
C PHE A 8 2.31 -9.40 -16.33
N LEU A 9 2.25 -8.07 -16.34
CA LEU A 9 3.04 -7.24 -15.42
C LEU A 9 2.64 -7.46 -13.95
N ILE A 10 1.34 -7.57 -13.67
CA ILE A 10 0.83 -7.89 -12.33
C ILE A 10 1.41 -9.21 -11.83
N LYS A 11 1.37 -10.27 -12.66
CA LYS A 11 1.93 -11.58 -12.31
C LYS A 11 3.44 -11.50 -12.02
N ARG A 12 4.20 -10.78 -12.84
CA ARG A 12 5.64 -10.57 -12.65
C ARG A 12 5.97 -9.81 -11.37
N LEU A 13 5.17 -8.80 -11.02
CA LEU A 13 5.36 -8.06 -9.78
C LEU A 13 5.03 -8.91 -8.56
N GLU A 14 3.96 -9.70 -8.62
CA GLU A 14 3.60 -10.64 -7.55
C GLU A 14 4.68 -11.71 -7.35
N GLU A 15 5.24 -12.29 -8.41
CA GLU A 15 6.36 -13.23 -8.32
C GLU A 15 7.60 -12.61 -7.68
N LYS A 16 7.92 -11.35 -8.00
CA LYS A 16 9.16 -10.68 -7.56
C LYS A 16 9.07 -10.04 -6.18
N TYR A 17 7.92 -9.44 -5.85
CA TYR A 17 7.73 -8.64 -4.63
C TYR A 17 6.67 -9.22 -3.68
N GLY A 18 6.19 -10.44 -3.98
CA GLY A 18 5.21 -11.15 -3.18
C GLY A 18 3.96 -10.31 -2.94
N LEU A 19 3.65 -10.10 -1.66
CA LEU A 19 2.46 -9.39 -1.21
C LEU A 19 2.38 -7.95 -1.75
N VAL A 20 3.50 -7.22 -1.70
CA VAL A 20 3.55 -5.83 -2.18
C VAL A 20 3.23 -5.79 -3.68
N GLY A 21 3.75 -6.75 -4.45
CA GLY A 21 3.45 -6.91 -5.88
C GLY A 21 1.97 -7.19 -6.15
N ARG A 22 1.35 -8.06 -5.34
CA ARG A 22 -0.09 -8.35 -5.42
C ARG A 22 -0.95 -7.11 -5.18
N VAL A 23 -0.60 -6.30 -4.17
CA VAL A 23 -1.31 -5.04 -3.87
C VAL A 23 -1.12 -4.03 -4.99
N ALA A 24 0.13 -3.85 -5.45
CA ALA A 24 0.48 -2.98 -6.57
C ALA A 24 -0.31 -3.32 -7.84
N GLY A 25 -0.51 -4.62 -8.09
CA GLY A 25 -1.27 -5.08 -9.23
C GLY A 25 -2.71 -4.58 -9.28
N ARG A 26 -3.35 -4.31 -8.14
CA ARG A 26 -4.69 -3.70 -8.09
C ARG A 26 -4.69 -2.25 -8.61
N TYR A 27 -3.64 -1.50 -8.32
CA TYR A 27 -3.49 -0.13 -8.82
C TYR A 27 -3.19 -0.12 -10.32
N ILE A 28 -2.38 -1.07 -10.81
CA ILE A 28 -2.14 -1.26 -12.24
C ILE A 28 -3.42 -1.65 -12.98
N ALA A 29 -4.21 -2.56 -12.41
CA ALA A 29 -5.50 -2.96 -12.96
C ALA A 29 -6.50 -1.78 -13.03
N ALA A 30 -6.35 -0.79 -12.13
CA ALA A 30 -7.11 0.46 -12.14
C ALA A 30 -6.57 1.50 -13.14
N GLY A 31 -5.54 1.17 -13.93
CA GLY A 31 -4.95 2.06 -14.93
C GLY A 31 -3.91 3.04 -14.38
N LEU A 32 -3.41 2.83 -13.16
CA LEU A 32 -2.37 3.67 -12.56
C LEU A 32 -0.98 3.15 -12.91
N SER A 33 -0.03 4.07 -13.08
CA SER A 33 1.39 3.75 -13.16
C SER A 33 1.91 3.47 -11.75
N VAL A 34 2.68 2.41 -11.56
CA VAL A 34 3.16 1.99 -10.24
C VAL A 34 4.68 1.86 -10.22
N GLU A 35 5.27 2.41 -9.18
CA GLU A 35 6.68 2.27 -8.82
C GLU A 35 6.75 1.55 -7.46
N LEU A 36 7.67 0.60 -7.31
CA LEU A 36 7.82 -0.19 -6.09
C LEU A 36 9.09 0.16 -5.36
N MET A 37 9.04 0.11 -4.03
CA MET A 37 10.19 0.31 -3.13
C MET A 37 10.92 1.64 -3.39
N HIS A 38 10.15 2.72 -3.49
CA HIS A 38 10.71 4.05 -3.72
C HIS A 38 11.56 4.48 -2.52
N PRO A 39 12.87 4.75 -2.70
CA PRO A 39 13.75 5.05 -1.59
C PRO A 39 13.42 6.41 -0.97
N THR A 40 13.38 6.47 0.37
CA THR A 40 13.30 7.74 1.10
C THR A 40 14.28 7.74 2.27
N ARG A 41 14.52 8.91 2.88
CA ARG A 41 15.42 9.07 4.03
C ARG A 41 15.04 8.17 5.23
N TYR A 42 13.77 7.82 5.38
CA TYR A 42 13.25 7.00 6.48
C TYR A 42 12.94 5.56 6.05
N GLY A 43 13.52 5.11 4.93
CA GLY A 43 13.28 3.80 4.34
C GLY A 43 12.38 3.84 3.12
N ALA A 44 12.23 2.71 2.43
CA ALA A 44 11.42 2.67 1.22
C ALA A 44 9.92 2.85 1.51
N ILE A 45 9.21 3.47 0.58
CA ILE A 45 7.75 3.38 0.47
C ILE A 45 7.45 2.16 -0.41
N HIS A 46 6.58 1.26 0.06
CA HIS A 46 6.34 0.00 -0.66
C HIS A 46 5.85 0.23 -2.09
N ILE A 47 4.90 1.15 -2.29
CA ILE A 47 4.28 1.40 -3.58
C ILE A 47 4.02 2.91 -3.76
N ILE A 48 4.39 3.47 -4.90
CA ILE A 48 3.92 4.77 -5.37
C ILE A 48 3.05 4.55 -6.61
N ALA A 49 1.78 4.94 -6.54
CA ALA A 49 0.85 4.87 -7.67
C ALA A 49 0.54 6.28 -8.19
N ARG A 50 0.61 6.48 -9.51
CA ARG A 50 0.41 7.76 -10.18
C ARG A 50 -0.67 7.64 -11.26
N GLY A 51 -1.59 8.60 -11.32
CA GLY A 51 -2.57 8.71 -12.40
C GLY A 51 -3.67 9.70 -12.09
N GLY A 52 -4.32 10.23 -13.14
CA GLY A 52 -5.41 11.21 -13.01
C GLY A 52 -5.02 12.48 -12.23
N GLY A 53 -3.78 12.94 -12.39
CA GLY A 53 -3.24 14.12 -11.68
C GLY A 53 -2.96 13.91 -10.18
N LYS A 54 -3.07 12.67 -9.68
CA LYS A 54 -2.84 12.34 -8.26
C LYS A 54 -1.68 11.35 -8.11
N VAL A 55 -1.01 11.46 -6.97
CA VAL A 55 0.05 10.55 -6.54
C VAL A 55 -0.37 9.95 -5.20
N PHE A 56 -0.27 8.63 -5.08
CA PHE A 56 -0.59 7.88 -3.87
C PHE A 56 0.69 7.19 -3.38
N ALA A 57 0.99 7.33 -2.09
CA ALA A 57 2.02 6.55 -1.43
C ALA A 57 1.32 5.49 -0.59
N ILE A 58 1.65 4.21 -0.82
CA ILE A 58 0.97 3.10 -0.20
C ILE A 58 1.97 2.25 0.57
N GLU A 59 1.70 2.10 1.88
CA GLU A 59 2.39 1.12 2.71
C GLU A 59 1.49 -0.11 2.86
N VAL A 60 2.10 -1.28 2.70
CA VAL A 60 1.41 -2.58 2.80
C VAL A 60 1.84 -3.26 4.08
N VAL A 61 0.88 -3.61 4.94
CA VAL A 61 1.09 -4.25 6.22
C VAL A 61 0.41 -5.62 6.22
N ASP A 62 1.20 -6.68 6.34
CA ASP A 62 0.74 -8.09 6.38
C ASP A 62 0.26 -8.52 7.77
N LYS A 63 0.88 -7.97 8.83
CA LYS A 63 0.59 -8.24 10.25
C LYS A 63 0.19 -6.96 10.97
N PRO A 64 -1.03 -6.45 10.71
CA PRO A 64 -1.51 -5.21 11.31
C PRO A 64 -1.52 -5.22 12.85
N GLU A 65 -1.58 -6.39 13.50
CA GLU A 65 -1.45 -6.55 14.96
C GLU A 65 -0.07 -6.15 15.51
N LYS A 66 0.96 -6.11 14.66
CA LYS A 66 2.31 -5.65 15.03
C LYS A 66 2.56 -4.19 14.69
N LEU A 67 1.56 -3.50 14.16
CA LEU A 67 1.70 -2.10 13.76
C LEU A 67 1.78 -1.22 15.00
N SER A 68 2.86 -0.47 15.14
CA SER A 68 3.03 0.54 16.19
C SER A 68 2.76 1.95 15.67
N LEU A 69 2.49 2.87 16.58
CA LEU A 69 2.28 4.28 16.25
C LEU A 69 3.51 4.89 15.57
N ASP A 70 4.73 4.51 15.98
CA ASP A 70 5.98 5.01 15.41
C ASP A 70 6.15 4.64 13.94
N VAL A 71 5.69 3.45 13.53
CA VAL A 71 5.71 3.03 12.13
C VAL A 71 4.77 3.91 11.29
N ILE A 72 3.58 4.21 11.80
CA ILE A 72 2.60 5.07 11.10
C ILE A 72 3.12 6.52 11.02
N LYS A 73 3.70 7.04 12.11
CA LYS A 73 4.35 8.37 12.12
C LYS A 73 5.47 8.44 11.07
N THR A 74 6.35 7.43 11.06
CA THR A 74 7.44 7.35 10.09
C THR A 74 6.91 7.31 8.66
N PHE A 75 5.86 6.52 8.41
CA PHE A 75 5.22 6.48 7.10
C PHE A 75 4.64 7.84 6.69
N ALA A 76 3.92 8.53 7.58
CA ALA A 76 3.39 9.87 7.31
C ALA A 76 4.50 10.85 6.92
N GLU A 77 5.65 10.80 7.58
CA GLU A 77 6.83 11.61 7.22
C GLU A 77 7.42 11.21 5.86
N LYS A 78 7.54 9.91 5.55
CA LYS A 78 7.96 9.44 4.20
C LYS A 78 7.05 10.02 3.11
N VAL A 79 5.74 10.02 3.34
CA VAL A 79 4.75 10.47 2.35
C VAL A 79 4.85 11.98 2.10
N LYS A 80 5.14 12.79 3.12
CA LYS A 80 5.35 14.24 2.97
C LYS A 80 6.49 14.54 1.99
N LEU A 81 7.56 13.74 2.00
CA LEU A 81 8.72 13.92 1.10
C LEU A 81 8.35 13.76 -0.38
N VAL A 82 7.39 12.88 -0.68
CA VAL A 82 6.97 12.57 -2.05
C VAL A 82 5.71 13.33 -2.49
N LYS A 83 5.17 14.22 -1.63
CA LYS A 83 3.94 15.01 -1.87
C LYS A 83 2.77 14.17 -2.38
N ALA A 84 2.60 12.97 -1.81
CA ALA A 84 1.59 12.02 -2.21
C ALA A 84 0.45 11.93 -1.18
N SER A 85 -0.70 11.38 -1.58
CA SER A 85 -1.76 11.02 -0.64
C SER A 85 -1.41 9.69 0.05
N PRO A 86 -1.34 9.65 1.40
CA PRO A 86 -0.98 8.44 2.14
C PRO A 86 -2.13 7.43 2.16
N ILE A 87 -1.82 6.18 1.84
CA ILE A 87 -2.75 5.05 1.96
C ILE A 87 -2.07 3.93 2.76
N LEU A 88 -2.70 3.48 3.82
CA LEU A 88 -2.27 2.31 4.56
C LEU A 88 -3.12 1.11 4.14
N VAL A 89 -2.49 0.11 3.54
CA VAL A 89 -3.15 -1.14 3.14
C VAL A 89 -2.88 -2.20 4.17
N LEU A 90 -3.93 -2.65 4.85
CA LEU A 90 -3.88 -3.79 5.77
C LEU A 90 -4.25 -5.04 4.99
N TYR A 91 -3.31 -5.96 4.84
CA TYR A 91 -3.51 -7.22 4.17
C TYR A 91 -3.77 -8.33 5.20
N SER A 92 -4.99 -8.38 5.71
CA SER A 92 -5.36 -9.39 6.71
C SER A 92 -6.86 -9.68 6.68
N ASN A 93 -7.24 -10.79 7.28
CA ASN A 93 -8.63 -11.21 7.40
C ASN A 93 -9.22 -10.62 8.69
N ASN A 94 -10.16 -9.68 8.54
CA ASN A 94 -10.94 -9.08 9.63
C ASN A 94 -10.14 -8.37 10.74
N VAL A 95 -9.08 -7.63 10.38
CA VAL A 95 -8.36 -6.83 11.39
C VAL A 95 -8.99 -5.46 11.58
N LYS A 96 -9.22 -5.13 12.85
CA LYS A 96 -9.48 -3.77 13.32
C LYS A 96 -8.19 -3.19 13.89
N LEU A 97 -7.83 -1.99 13.45
CA LEU A 97 -6.78 -1.23 14.11
C LEU A 97 -7.25 -0.85 15.52
N PRO A 98 -6.35 -0.83 16.52
CA PRO A 98 -6.62 -0.17 17.80
C PRO A 98 -7.10 1.27 17.57
N ASP A 99 -8.04 1.72 18.40
CA ASP A 99 -8.69 3.03 18.24
C ASP A 99 -7.70 4.20 18.20
N GLU A 100 -6.61 4.11 18.97
CA GLU A 100 -5.55 5.10 18.99
C GLU A 100 -4.85 5.24 17.63
N LEU A 101 -4.47 4.13 17.00
CA LEU A 101 -3.84 4.13 15.68
C LEU A 101 -4.81 4.60 14.60
N TYR A 102 -6.08 4.23 14.74
CA TYR A 102 -7.13 4.63 13.81
C TYR A 102 -7.37 6.15 13.85
N LYS A 103 -7.49 6.73 15.06
CA LYS A 103 -7.60 8.19 15.25
C LYS A 103 -6.40 8.93 14.66
N PHE A 104 -5.19 8.46 14.96
CA PHE A 104 -3.98 9.07 14.42
C PHE A 104 -3.95 9.05 12.88
N CYS A 105 -4.35 7.94 12.26
CA CYS A 105 -4.44 7.85 10.81
C CYS A 105 -5.41 8.89 10.23
N ILE A 106 -6.59 9.05 10.83
CA ILE A 106 -7.60 10.02 10.35
C ILE A 106 -7.08 11.45 10.49
N GLU A 107 -6.55 11.81 11.66
CA GLU A 107 -6.03 13.16 11.93
C GLU A 107 -4.91 13.57 10.97
N ASN A 108 -4.09 12.60 10.55
CA ASN A 108 -2.98 12.81 9.62
C ASN A 108 -3.37 12.57 8.15
N GLY A 109 -4.65 12.36 7.85
CA GLY A 109 -5.15 12.16 6.48
C GLY A 109 -4.73 10.84 5.83
N VAL A 110 -4.28 9.86 6.60
CA VAL A 110 -3.90 8.52 6.14
C VAL A 110 -5.14 7.70 5.86
N LYS A 111 -5.37 7.39 4.59
CA LYS A 111 -6.51 6.58 4.17
C LYS A 111 -6.24 5.10 4.42
N ILE A 112 -7.06 4.45 5.25
CA ILE A 112 -6.93 3.02 5.52
C ILE A 112 -7.73 2.21 4.49
N ARG A 113 -7.14 1.14 3.96
CA ARG A 113 -7.82 0.15 3.12
C ARG A 113 -7.50 -1.25 3.62
N VAL A 114 -8.54 -2.07 3.81
CA VAL A 114 -8.37 -3.49 4.16
C VAL A 114 -8.49 -4.33 2.89
N ILE A 115 -7.50 -5.16 2.64
CA ILE A 115 -7.53 -6.18 1.59
C ILE A 115 -7.55 -7.53 2.28
N ARG A 116 -8.65 -8.28 2.10
CA ARG A 116 -8.74 -9.65 2.58
C ARG A 116 -7.71 -10.51 1.88
N SER A 117 -6.99 -11.29 2.68
CA SER A 117 -6.16 -12.38 2.17
C SER A 117 -7.09 -13.41 1.56
N ARG A 118 -7.04 -13.61 0.24
CA ARG A 118 -7.59 -14.83 -0.32
C ARG A 118 -6.62 -15.93 0.10
N GLU A 119 -7.05 -16.81 1.00
CA GLU A 119 -6.42 -18.11 1.13
C GLU A 119 -6.40 -18.71 -0.27
N VAL A 120 -5.20 -18.88 -0.82
CA VAL A 120 -5.03 -19.74 -1.98
C VAL A 120 -5.25 -21.12 -1.40
N ILE A 121 -6.42 -21.72 -1.67
CA ILE A 121 -6.62 -23.13 -1.46
C ILE A 121 -5.56 -23.80 -2.33
N ALA A 122 -4.52 -24.31 -1.68
CA ALA A 122 -3.49 -25.13 -2.29
C ALA A 122 -4.07 -26.51 -2.62
#